data_AF-A0A920FHC2-F1
#
_entry.id   AF-A0A920FHC2-F1
#
_cell.length_a   1.000
_cell.length_b   1.000
_cell.length_c   1.000
_cell.angle_alpha   90.00
_cell.angle_beta   90.00
_cell.angle_gamma   90.00
#
_symmetry.space_group_name_H-M   'P 1'
#
loop_
_entity.id
_entity.type
_entity.pdbx_description
1 polymer ?
#
loop_
_entity_poly.entity_id
_entity_poly.type
_entity_poly.pdbx_seq_one_letter_code
_entity_poly.pdbx_strand_id
1 'polypeptide(L)'
;MKSLKSVIQSANIILFLIFNPLIFFSQKISKEIALSYQIDGINVDRYGYIYEMSYDNLFKKNKNNQILYSYSNKNLGKISQVDVSNPLRPLLLYRDMGVICVLDNTLSQQEKNIDLNSLSLYQTNCIANSNFDNGIWLFDVDINEIIKVDIHSNITYRSGNLAVILPDFKGPIIRMEEYNKHLFAFTKIKSLNLTNLDL
;
A
#
# COMPACT_ATOMS: atom_id res chain seq x y z
N MET A 1 48.39 38.81 -66.59
CA MET A 1 48.74 37.50 -65.99
C MET A 1 48.17 37.34 -64.58
N LYS A 2 46.84 37.42 -64.42
CA LYS A 2 46.12 36.98 -63.20
C LYS A 2 45.37 35.71 -63.58
N SER A 3 46.08 34.61 -63.77
CA SER A 3 45.51 33.31 -64.08
C SER A 3 46.31 32.23 -63.35
N LEU A 4 45.62 31.18 -62.90
CA LEU A 4 46.06 30.01 -62.14
C LEU A 4 46.21 30.12 -60.62
N LYS A 5 46.72 31.20 -60.02
CA LYS A 5 46.91 31.22 -58.54
C LYS A 5 45.61 31.29 -57.72
N SER A 6 44.53 31.88 -58.24
CA SER A 6 43.27 32.04 -57.48
C SER A 6 42.37 30.80 -57.49
N VAL A 7 42.51 29.91 -58.48
CA VAL A 7 41.70 28.67 -58.57
C VAL A 7 42.26 27.56 -57.67
N ILE A 8 43.56 27.56 -57.43
CA ILE A 8 44.22 26.59 -56.54
C ILE A 8 43.98 26.96 -55.06
N GLN A 9 43.81 28.25 -54.76
CA GLN A 9 43.52 28.73 -53.41
C GLN A 9 42.06 28.45 -52.97
N SER A 10 41.10 28.48 -53.90
CA SER A 10 39.71 28.10 -53.63
C SER A 10 39.48 26.59 -53.55
N ALA A 11 40.29 25.78 -54.25
CA ALA A 11 40.22 24.32 -54.16
C ALA A 11 40.68 23.77 -52.79
N ASN A 12 41.68 24.39 -52.16
CA ASN A 12 42.19 23.97 -50.85
C ASN A 12 41.28 24.36 -49.66
N ILE A 13 40.37 25.32 -49.85
CA ILE A 13 39.40 25.71 -48.81
C ILE A 13 38.21 24.74 -48.78
N ILE A 14 37.84 24.16 -49.93
CA ILE A 14 36.74 23.18 -50.03
C ILE A 14 37.16 21.82 -49.44
N LEU A 15 38.46 21.48 -49.48
CA LEU A 15 38.97 20.22 -48.95
C LEU A 15 39.06 20.20 -47.40
N PHE A 16 38.99 21.36 -46.74
CA PHE A 16 39.05 21.46 -45.27
C PHE A 16 37.68 21.30 -44.59
N LEU A 17 36.58 21.34 -45.34
CA LEU A 17 35.22 21.20 -44.80
C LEU A 17 34.73 19.74 -44.69
N ILE A 18 35.46 18.77 -45.26
CA ILE A 18 35.08 17.34 -45.21
C ILE A 18 35.68 16.63 -43.97
N PHE A 19 36.51 17.32 -43.18
CA PHE A 19 37.21 16.75 -42.02
C PHE A 19 36.76 17.33 -40.68
N ASN A 20 35.47 17.66 -40.52
CA ASN A 20 34.88 17.67 -39.19
C ASN A 20 34.29 16.27 -38.96
N PRO A 21 35.03 15.32 -38.33
CA PRO A 21 34.39 14.12 -37.85
C PRO A 21 33.29 14.61 -36.93
N LEU A 22 32.05 14.24 -37.27
CA LEU A 22 30.91 14.37 -36.39
C LEU A 22 31.40 14.03 -34.98
N ILE A 23 31.21 14.98 -34.06
CA ILE A 23 31.32 14.72 -32.64
C ILE A 23 30.29 13.64 -32.37
N PHE A 24 30.72 12.39 -32.52
CA PHE A 24 30.01 11.21 -32.06
C PHE A 24 30.01 11.34 -30.55
N PHE A 25 29.01 12.06 -30.04
CA PHE A 25 28.55 11.88 -28.68
C PHE A 25 28.11 10.42 -28.56
N SER A 26 29.06 9.55 -28.21
CA SER A 26 28.75 8.25 -27.66
C SER A 26 28.08 8.52 -26.30
N GLN A 27 26.76 8.74 -26.32
CA GLN A 27 25.97 8.67 -25.11
C GLN A 27 26.08 7.22 -24.63
N LYS A 28 26.76 7.02 -23.50
CA LYS A 28 26.69 5.77 -22.78
C LYS A 28 25.25 5.64 -22.32
N ILE A 29 24.43 4.96 -23.11
CA ILE A 29 23.09 4.55 -22.71
C ILE A 29 23.33 3.54 -21.59
N SER A 30 23.35 4.02 -20.34
CA SER A 30 23.08 3.16 -19.22
C SER A 30 21.69 2.62 -19.48
N LYS A 31 21.62 1.35 -19.86
CA LYS A 31 20.37 0.61 -19.87
C LYS A 31 19.87 0.67 -18.44
N GLU A 32 19.01 1.63 -18.14
CA GLU A 32 18.22 1.61 -16.92
C GLU A 32 17.47 0.30 -16.99
N ILE A 33 17.90 -0.65 -16.15
CA ILE A 33 17.08 -1.80 -15.86
C ILE A 33 15.87 -1.19 -15.16
N ALA A 34 14.82 -0.93 -15.94
CA ALA A 34 13.49 -0.68 -15.40
C ALA A 34 13.07 -1.99 -14.73
N LEU A 35 13.56 -2.23 -13.52
CA LEU A 35 12.91 -3.13 -12.60
C LEU A 35 11.50 -2.56 -12.46
N SER A 36 10.51 -3.28 -12.96
CA SER A 36 9.11 -2.91 -12.81
C SER A 36 8.79 -2.90 -11.32
N TYR A 37 8.97 -1.73 -10.69
CA TYR A 37 8.61 -1.52 -9.31
C TYR A 37 7.10 -1.40 -9.24
N GLN A 38 6.43 -2.48 -8.86
CA GLN A 38 4.97 -2.50 -8.72
C GLN A 38 4.60 -2.08 -7.30
N ILE A 39 3.83 -1.01 -7.20
CA ILE A 39 3.21 -0.55 -5.96
C ILE A 39 1.79 -1.12 -5.93
N ASP A 40 1.50 -1.93 -4.92
CA ASP A 40 0.18 -2.54 -4.73
C ASP A 40 -0.76 -1.65 -3.92
N GLY A 41 -0.21 -0.74 -3.11
CA GLY A 41 -1.01 0.17 -2.30
C GLY A 41 -0.18 1.26 -1.62
N ILE A 42 -0.83 2.38 -1.33
CA ILE A 42 -0.25 3.49 -0.56
C ILE A 42 -1.25 3.90 0.50
N ASN A 43 -0.77 4.04 1.74
CA ASN A 43 -1.51 4.64 2.84
C ASN A 43 -0.70 5.79 3.43
N VAL A 44 -1.38 6.77 4.03
CA VAL A 44 -0.74 7.92 4.67
C VAL A 44 -1.32 8.04 6.07
N ASP A 45 -0.43 8.16 7.06
CA ASP A 45 -0.85 8.33 8.44
C ASP A 45 -1.13 9.81 8.79
N ARG A 46 -1.70 10.06 9.97
CA ARG A 46 -2.03 11.42 10.43
C ARG A 46 -0.83 12.37 10.59
N TYR A 47 0.39 11.84 10.66
CA TYR A 47 1.63 12.63 10.75
C TYR A 47 2.23 12.92 9.36
N GLY A 48 1.66 12.31 8.31
CA GLY A 48 2.11 12.44 6.93
C GLY A 48 3.26 11.49 6.57
N TYR A 49 3.47 10.41 7.33
CA TYR A 49 4.32 9.32 6.87
C TYR A 49 3.57 8.48 5.84
N ILE A 50 4.29 8.05 4.81
CA ILE A 50 3.77 7.29 3.68
C ILE A 50 4.11 5.82 3.89
N TYR A 51 3.13 4.94 3.72
CA TYR A 51 3.25 3.49 3.84
C TYR A 51 3.00 2.89 2.47
N GLU A 52 4.06 2.45 1.82
CA GLU A 52 4.04 1.90 0.47
C GLU A 52 4.11 0.38 0.53
N MET A 53 3.14 -0.27 -0.10
CA MET A 53 2.97 -1.71 -0.13
C MET A 53 3.43 -2.24 -1.48
N SER A 54 4.29 -3.27 -1.47
CA SER A 54 4.78 -3.94 -2.67
C SER A 54 4.91 -5.43 -2.41
N TYR A 55 3.90 -6.19 -2.84
CA TYR A 55 3.73 -7.62 -2.60
C TYR A 55 3.82 -7.99 -1.11
N ASP A 56 4.95 -8.53 -0.67
CA ASP A 56 5.23 -8.95 0.71
C ASP A 56 5.96 -7.88 1.53
N ASN A 57 6.26 -6.72 0.93
CA ASN A 57 7.01 -5.63 1.54
C ASN A 57 6.10 -4.45 1.91
N LEU A 58 6.41 -3.84 3.05
CA LEU A 58 5.89 -2.55 3.47
C LEU A 58 7.06 -1.60 3.75
N PHE A 59 7.03 -0.42 3.13
CA PHE A 59 8.01 0.65 3.37
C PHE A 59 7.34 1.84 4.04
N LYS A 60 7.84 2.26 5.20
CA LYS A 60 7.46 3.52 5.83
C LYS A 60 8.43 4.61 5.41
N LYS A 61 7.92 5.68 4.79
CA LYS A 61 8.67 6.79 4.24
C LYS A 61 8.26 8.11 4.88
N ASN A 62 9.19 9.06 4.96
CA ASN A 62 8.88 10.43 5.34
C ASN A 62 8.26 11.23 4.17
N LYS A 63 7.91 12.49 4.43
CA LYS A 63 7.32 13.42 3.46
C LYS A 63 8.23 13.69 2.25
N ASN A 64 9.54 13.45 2.39
CA ASN A 64 10.53 13.59 1.32
C ASN A 64 10.80 12.27 0.58
N ASN A 65 9.91 11.28 0.74
CA ASN A 65 10.01 9.95 0.14
C ASN A 65 11.26 9.13 0.56
N GLN A 66 11.91 9.49 1.67
CA GLN A 66 13.02 8.71 2.23
C GLN A 66 12.46 7.56 3.05
N ILE A 67 12.92 6.33 2.76
CA ILE A 67 12.57 5.14 3.53
C ILE A 67 13.19 5.26 4.93
N LEU A 68 12.34 5.21 5.96
CA LEU A 68 12.74 5.21 7.36
C LEU A 68 12.82 3.79 7.90
N TYR A 69 11.82 2.98 7.56
CA TYR A 69 11.69 1.60 8.03
C TYR A 69 11.07 0.72 6.94
N SER A 70 11.32 -0.58 7.03
CA SER A 70 10.73 -1.57 6.13
C SER A 70 10.40 -2.85 6.89
N TYR A 71 9.31 -3.51 6.49
CA TYR A 71 8.94 -4.83 6.96
C TYR A 71 8.67 -5.74 5.77
N SER A 72 9.04 -7.02 5.88
CA SER A 72 8.67 -8.04 4.90
C SER A 72 8.52 -9.40 5.56
N ASN A 73 7.62 -10.22 5.03
CA ASN A 73 7.47 -11.60 5.50
C ASN A 73 7.07 -12.54 4.34
N LYS A 74 8.08 -13.17 3.74
CA LYS A 74 7.91 -14.10 2.60
C LYS A 74 7.01 -15.28 2.90
N ASN A 75 6.97 -15.74 4.15
CA ASN A 75 6.17 -16.89 4.54
C ASN A 75 4.67 -16.58 4.59
N LEU A 76 4.30 -15.31 4.78
CA LEU A 76 2.91 -14.86 4.75
C LEU A 76 2.46 -14.40 3.36
N GLY A 77 3.40 -14.17 2.44
CA GLY A 77 3.11 -13.80 1.06
C GLY A 77 2.59 -12.37 0.92
N LYS A 78 1.58 -12.18 0.07
CA LYS A 78 1.09 -10.86 -0.32
C LYS A 78 0.35 -10.16 0.82
N ILE A 79 0.78 -8.94 1.15
CA ILE A 79 0.02 -8.03 2.01
C ILE A 79 -1.24 -7.61 1.25
N SER A 80 -2.40 -7.89 1.84
CA SER A 80 -3.71 -7.65 1.22
C SER A 80 -4.31 -6.30 1.62
N GLN A 81 -4.02 -5.84 2.82
CA GLN A 81 -4.45 -4.54 3.34
C GLN A 81 -3.45 -4.08 4.40
N VAL A 82 -3.24 -2.76 4.48
CA VAL A 82 -2.53 -2.08 5.56
C VAL A 82 -3.52 -1.11 6.19
N ASP A 83 -3.61 -1.09 7.52
CA ASP A 83 -4.26 -0.01 8.25
C ASP A 83 -3.25 0.73 9.14
N VAL A 84 -3.15 2.05 8.93
CA VAL A 84 -2.24 2.98 9.62
C VAL A 84 -2.99 4.11 10.32
N SER A 85 -4.30 3.95 10.52
CA SER A 85 -5.13 4.88 11.31
C SER A 85 -4.57 5.05 12.74
N ASN A 86 -3.93 4.01 13.29
CA ASN A 86 -3.03 4.09 14.43
C ASN A 86 -1.55 4.01 14.00
N PRO A 87 -0.80 5.13 13.93
CA PRO A 87 0.60 5.12 13.48
C PRO A 87 1.56 4.38 14.43
N LEU A 88 1.14 4.13 15.67
CA LEU A 88 1.89 3.37 16.67
C LEU A 88 1.62 1.87 16.59
N ARG A 89 0.58 1.49 15.85
CA ARG A 89 0.13 0.11 15.68
C ARG A 89 -0.35 -0.18 14.25
N PRO A 90 0.53 -0.10 13.23
CA PRO A 90 0.15 -0.52 11.89
C PRO A 90 -0.30 -1.98 11.86
N LEU A 91 -1.39 -2.26 11.15
CA LEU A 91 -1.91 -3.61 10.95
C LEU A 91 -1.72 -4.05 9.50
N LEU A 92 -1.34 -5.31 9.31
CA LEU A 92 -1.25 -5.95 8.00
C LEU A 92 -2.17 -7.15 7.94
N LEU A 93 -3.08 -7.16 6.97
CA LEU A 93 -3.89 -8.33 6.64
C LEU A 93 -3.19 -9.14 5.54
N TYR A 94 -2.95 -10.41 5.80
CA TYR A 94 -2.55 -11.41 4.81
C TYR A 94 -3.76 -12.31 4.55
N ARG A 95 -4.62 -11.90 3.60
CA ARG A 95 -5.93 -12.55 3.39
C ARG A 95 -5.77 -14.01 2.99
N ASP A 96 -4.85 -14.29 2.08
CA ASP A 96 -4.61 -15.66 1.57
C ASP A 96 -4.16 -16.64 2.67
N MET A 97 -3.52 -16.12 3.72
CA MET A 97 -3.06 -16.91 4.86
C MET A 97 -4.04 -16.88 6.05
N GLY A 98 -5.06 -16.02 6.02
CA GLY A 98 -5.94 -15.78 7.17
C GLY A 98 -5.19 -15.25 8.39
N VAL A 99 -4.27 -14.29 8.19
CA VAL A 99 -3.39 -13.80 9.27
C VAL A 99 -3.42 -12.28 9.37
N ILE A 100 -3.41 -11.75 10.59
CA ILE A 100 -3.11 -10.35 10.89
C ILE A 100 -1.75 -10.24 11.59
N CYS A 101 -0.89 -9.39 11.06
CA CYS A 101 0.37 -9.00 11.68
C CYS A 101 0.22 -7.59 12.29
N VAL A 102 0.67 -7.43 13.53
CA VAL A 102 0.66 -6.16 14.26
C VAL A 102 2.08 -5.64 14.37
N LEU A 103 2.32 -4.44 13.87
CA LEU A 103 3.63 -3.79 13.89
C LEU A 103 3.64 -2.62 14.87
N ASP A 104 4.84 -2.16 15.24
CA ASP A 104 5.05 -0.89 15.93
C ASP A 104 5.34 0.26 14.94
N ASN A 105 5.66 1.44 15.47
CA ASN A 105 5.95 2.63 14.68
C ASN A 105 7.27 2.55 13.88
N THR A 106 8.15 1.59 14.18
CA THR A 106 9.39 1.27 13.45
C THR A 106 9.18 0.12 12.44
N LEU A 107 7.93 -0.32 12.26
CA LEU A 107 7.55 -1.51 11.49
C LEU A 107 8.12 -2.83 12.05
N SER A 108 8.54 -2.85 13.31
CA SER A 108 8.91 -4.09 13.98
C SER A 108 7.65 -4.82 14.43
N GLN A 109 7.59 -6.13 14.26
CA GLN A 109 6.45 -6.93 14.70
C GLN A 109 6.39 -6.95 16.24
N GLN A 110 5.24 -6.60 16.82
CA GLN A 110 5.09 -6.47 18.28
C GLN A 110 4.91 -7.83 18.97
N GLU A 111 3.94 -8.62 18.52
CA GLU A 111 3.55 -9.89 19.15
C GLU A 111 3.39 -11.01 18.11
N LYS A 112 2.87 -12.17 18.54
CA LYS A 112 2.48 -13.24 17.62
C LYS A 112 1.36 -12.76 16.72
N ASN A 113 1.42 -13.19 15.46
CA ASN A 113 0.34 -12.99 14.50
C ASN A 113 -0.99 -13.55 15.02
N ILE A 114 -2.08 -12.86 14.67
CA ILE A 114 -3.44 -13.31 14.93
C ILE A 114 -3.85 -14.25 13.78
N ASP A 115 -4.19 -15.49 14.13
CA ASP A 115 -4.65 -16.51 13.18
C ASP A 115 -6.18 -16.48 13.07
N LEU A 116 -6.69 -15.95 11.97
CA LEU A 116 -8.12 -15.80 11.71
C LEU A 116 -8.81 -17.15 11.49
N ASN A 117 -8.08 -18.16 11.01
CA ASN A 117 -8.63 -19.50 10.83
C ASN A 117 -8.96 -20.14 12.18
N SER A 118 -8.13 -19.90 13.20
CA SER A 118 -8.39 -20.35 14.57
C SER A 118 -9.66 -19.73 15.17
N LEU A 119 -10.08 -18.57 14.65
CA LEU A 119 -11.31 -17.85 15.03
C LEU A 119 -12.50 -18.18 14.11
N SER A 120 -12.34 -19.12 13.18
CA SER A 120 -13.33 -19.45 12.14
C SER A 120 -13.70 -18.25 11.23
N LEU A 121 -12.76 -17.32 11.00
CA LEU A 121 -12.92 -16.13 10.16
C LEU A 121 -12.17 -16.31 8.83
N TYR A 122 -12.60 -17.29 8.04
CA TYR A 122 -11.90 -17.77 6.84
C TYR A 122 -11.95 -16.81 5.65
N GLN A 123 -12.89 -15.86 5.62
CA GLN A 123 -13.09 -14.93 4.50
C GLN A 123 -13.08 -13.48 4.99
N THR A 124 -12.16 -13.17 5.90
CA THR A 124 -11.94 -11.79 6.37
C THR A 124 -11.47 -10.92 5.21
N ASN A 125 -12.34 -10.01 4.77
CA ASN A 125 -12.07 -9.16 3.62
C ASN A 125 -11.43 -7.82 3.99
N CYS A 126 -11.74 -7.29 5.17
CA CYS A 126 -11.29 -5.99 5.62
C CYS A 126 -11.00 -5.97 7.13
N ILE A 127 -9.98 -5.20 7.52
CA ILE A 127 -9.65 -4.91 8.92
C ILE A 127 -9.60 -3.40 9.21
N ALA A 128 -9.72 -3.02 10.48
CA ALA A 128 -9.42 -1.68 10.97
C ALA A 128 -8.98 -1.71 12.45
N ASN A 129 -8.09 -0.81 12.85
CA ASN A 129 -7.71 -0.58 14.24
C ASN A 129 -8.90 -0.01 15.02
N SER A 130 -9.01 -0.43 16.28
CA SER A 130 -9.69 0.37 17.28
C SER A 130 -8.67 1.25 18.01
N ASN A 131 -8.87 2.56 17.95
CA ASN A 131 -7.98 3.53 18.60
C ASN A 131 -8.30 3.71 20.08
N PHE A 132 -9.37 3.07 20.56
CA PHE A 132 -9.84 3.21 21.93
C PHE A 132 -9.33 2.11 22.87
N ASP A 133 -9.29 0.86 22.43
CA ASP A 133 -8.99 -0.31 23.27
C ASP A 133 -7.94 -1.25 22.67
N ASN A 134 -7.23 -0.82 21.63
CA ASN A 134 -6.26 -1.63 20.87
C ASN A 134 -6.86 -2.90 20.23
N GLY A 135 -8.19 -3.01 20.16
CA GLY A 135 -8.85 -4.07 19.42
C GLY A 135 -8.68 -3.94 17.91
N ILE A 136 -9.16 -4.94 17.20
CA ILE A 136 -9.18 -4.96 15.73
C ILE A 136 -10.60 -5.28 15.29
N TRP A 137 -11.15 -4.41 14.44
CA TRP A 137 -12.39 -4.65 13.73
C TRP A 137 -12.11 -5.48 12.48
N LEU A 138 -12.95 -6.48 12.25
CA LEU A 138 -12.87 -7.41 11.12
C LEU A 138 -14.23 -7.45 10.45
N PHE A 139 -14.23 -7.57 9.12
CA PHE A 139 -15.41 -7.95 8.36
C PHE A 139 -15.14 -9.26 7.63
N ASP A 140 -15.95 -10.27 7.93
CA ASP A 140 -15.90 -11.57 7.26
C ASP A 140 -17.11 -11.70 6.32
N VAL A 141 -16.82 -12.01 5.05
CA VAL A 141 -17.83 -12.03 3.98
C VAL A 141 -18.72 -13.26 4.06
N ASP A 142 -18.21 -14.40 4.52
CA ASP A 142 -18.95 -15.68 4.52
C ASP A 142 -20.08 -15.64 5.54
N ILE A 143 -19.77 -15.17 6.75
CA ILE A 143 -20.77 -14.99 7.81
C ILE A 143 -21.49 -13.63 7.73
N ASN A 144 -20.98 -12.72 6.89
CA ASN A 144 -21.49 -11.36 6.70
C ASN A 144 -21.66 -10.60 8.02
N GLU A 145 -20.62 -10.64 8.86
CA GLU A 145 -20.61 -10.01 10.17
C GLU A 145 -19.42 -9.06 10.33
N ILE A 146 -19.60 -8.07 11.21
CA ILE A 146 -18.51 -7.30 11.79
C ILE A 146 -18.18 -7.90 13.16
N ILE A 147 -16.91 -8.16 13.37
CA ILE A 147 -16.37 -8.77 14.57
C ILE A 147 -15.33 -7.83 15.15
N LYS A 148 -15.24 -7.75 16.47
CA LYS A 148 -14.10 -7.15 17.15
C LYS A 148 -13.34 -8.20 17.93
N VAL A 149 -12.01 -8.17 17.82
CA VAL A 149 -11.12 -8.96 18.67
C VAL A 149 -10.26 -8.05 19.54
N ASP A 150 -9.91 -8.53 20.73
CA ASP A 150 -8.94 -7.88 21.60
C ASP A 150 -7.48 -8.23 21.24
N ILE A 151 -6.53 -7.72 22.02
CA ILE A 151 -5.09 -7.99 21.86
C ILE A 151 -4.72 -9.47 22.07
N HIS A 152 -5.57 -10.24 22.74
CA HIS A 152 -5.37 -11.66 23.02
C HIS A 152 -6.10 -12.56 22.02
N SER A 153 -6.63 -11.99 20.92
CA SER A 153 -7.43 -12.68 19.91
C SER A 153 -8.77 -13.23 20.43
N ASN A 154 -9.29 -12.71 21.55
CA ASN A 154 -10.64 -13.04 21.98
C ASN A 154 -11.65 -12.18 21.23
N ILE A 155 -12.75 -12.79 20.79
CA ILE A 155 -13.87 -12.05 20.21
C ILE A 155 -14.60 -11.29 21.33
N THR A 156 -14.63 -9.97 21.24
CA THR A 156 -15.28 -9.08 22.22
C THR A 156 -16.61 -8.53 21.72
N TYR A 157 -16.85 -8.57 20.41
CA TYR A 157 -18.09 -8.10 19.80
C TYR A 157 -18.39 -8.86 18.51
N ARG A 158 -19.68 -9.07 18.24
CA ARG A 158 -20.23 -9.50 16.95
C ARG A 158 -21.47 -8.69 16.64
N SER A 159 -21.56 -8.17 15.42
CA SER A 159 -22.78 -7.49 14.97
C SER A 159 -23.95 -8.46 14.78
N GLY A 160 -23.66 -9.74 14.49
CA GLY A 160 -24.62 -10.63 13.82
C GLY A 160 -24.66 -10.36 12.31
N ASN A 161 -25.44 -11.15 11.58
CA ASN A 161 -25.52 -11.06 10.12
C ASN A 161 -26.08 -9.70 9.68
N LEU A 162 -25.25 -8.91 9.00
CA LEU A 162 -25.58 -7.55 8.57
C LEU A 162 -26.76 -7.50 7.60
N ALA A 163 -27.02 -8.56 6.81
CA ALA A 163 -28.14 -8.56 5.88
C ALA A 163 -29.50 -8.54 6.61
N VAL A 164 -29.54 -9.04 7.85
CA VAL A 164 -30.75 -9.01 8.70
C VAL A 164 -30.92 -7.63 9.34
N ILE A 165 -29.83 -7.06 9.81
CA ILE A 165 -29.84 -5.81 10.60
C ILE A 165 -29.94 -4.59 9.66
N LEU A 166 -29.38 -4.71 8.47
CA LEU A 166 -29.28 -3.67 7.45
C LEU A 166 -29.76 -4.20 6.09
N PRO A 167 -31.07 -4.47 5.93
CA PRO A 167 -31.60 -5.07 4.70
C PRO A 167 -31.38 -4.23 3.44
N ASP A 168 -31.27 -2.90 3.58
CA ASP A 168 -31.00 -1.99 2.47
C ASP A 168 -29.50 -1.87 2.11
N PHE A 169 -28.62 -2.50 2.89
CA PHE A 169 -27.19 -2.44 2.69
C PHE A 169 -26.76 -3.41 1.59
N LYS A 170 -26.14 -2.88 0.54
CA LYS A 170 -25.78 -3.64 -0.67
C LYS A 170 -24.26 -3.76 -0.84
N GLY A 171 -23.85 -4.99 -1.11
CA GLY A 171 -22.47 -5.33 -1.45
C GLY A 171 -21.57 -5.53 -0.23
N PRO A 172 -20.38 -6.11 -0.42
CA PRO A 172 -19.46 -6.36 0.67
C PRO A 172 -18.86 -5.06 1.18
N ILE A 173 -18.56 -5.01 2.48
CA ILE A 173 -17.72 -3.98 3.05
C ILE A 173 -16.31 -4.13 2.47
N ILE A 174 -15.81 -3.06 1.86
CA ILE A 174 -14.49 -3.00 1.22
C ILE A 174 -13.45 -2.25 2.05
N ARG A 175 -13.92 -1.44 3.01
CA ARG A 175 -13.08 -0.63 3.90
C ARG A 175 -13.84 -0.35 5.18
N MET A 176 -13.12 -0.30 6.29
CA MET A 176 -13.62 0.14 7.60
C MET A 176 -12.64 1.12 8.21
N GLU A 177 -13.16 2.09 8.95
CA GLU A 177 -12.36 3.07 9.69
C GLU A 177 -13.06 3.41 11.00
N GLU A 178 -12.34 3.42 12.12
CA GLU A 178 -12.85 3.89 13.40
C GLU A 178 -12.41 5.33 13.66
N TYR A 179 -13.36 6.21 13.95
CA TYR A 179 -13.11 7.58 14.35
C TYR A 179 -14.02 7.97 15.51
N ASN A 180 -13.45 8.52 16.59
CA ASN A 180 -14.20 8.91 17.80
C ASN A 180 -15.10 7.78 18.36
N LYS A 181 -14.60 6.53 18.40
CA LYS A 181 -15.36 5.33 18.81
C LYS A 181 -16.52 4.93 17.87
N HIS A 182 -16.66 5.64 16.75
CA HIS A 182 -17.61 5.31 15.72
C HIS A 182 -16.93 4.54 14.60
N LEU A 183 -17.38 3.31 14.32
CA LEU A 183 -16.95 2.52 13.18
C LEU A 183 -17.76 2.90 11.95
N PHE A 184 -17.05 3.26 10.88
CA PHE A 184 -17.60 3.53 9.57
C PHE A 184 -17.21 2.39 8.63
N ALA A 185 -18.17 1.90 7.86
CA ALA A 185 -17.94 0.91 6.81
C ALA A 185 -18.32 1.46 5.46
N PHE A 186 -17.54 1.09 4.45
CA PHE A 186 -17.69 1.58 3.09
C PHE A 186 -17.92 0.41 2.16
N THR A 187 -18.89 0.56 1.26
CA THR A 187 -19.12 -0.34 0.12
C THR A 187 -18.71 0.37 -1.17
N LYS A 188 -18.72 -0.33 -2.29
CA LYS A 188 -18.52 0.29 -3.61
C LYS A 188 -19.60 1.33 -3.99
N ILE A 189 -20.75 1.32 -3.33
CA ILE A 189 -21.94 2.11 -3.73
C ILE A 189 -22.24 3.24 -2.73
N LYS A 190 -21.93 3.07 -1.43
CA LYS A 190 -22.29 4.01 -0.35
C LYS A 190 -21.40 3.84 0.90
N SER A 191 -21.19 4.92 1.66
CA SER A 191 -20.60 4.91 3.02
C SER A 191 -21.68 4.82 4.10
N LEU A 192 -21.41 4.11 5.20
CA LEU A 192 -22.33 3.93 6.33
C LEU A 192 -21.62 4.15 7.67
N ASN A 193 -22.29 4.84 8.59
CA ASN A 193 -21.91 4.88 10.01
C ASN A 193 -22.63 3.76 10.74
N LEU A 194 -21.90 2.82 11.34
CA LEU A 194 -22.45 1.60 11.94
C LEU A 194 -22.69 1.70 13.44
N THR A 195 -22.29 2.81 14.07
CA THR A 195 -22.31 2.94 15.54
C THR A 195 -23.52 3.68 16.09
N ASN A 196 -24.45 4.07 15.22
CA ASN A 196 -25.79 4.54 15.59
C ASN A 196 -26.87 3.47 15.38
N LEU A 197 -26.47 2.25 15.02
CA LEU A 197 -27.33 1.09 15.18
C LEU A 197 -27.10 0.69 16.63
N ASP A 198 -28.15 0.72 17.46
CA ASP A 198 -28.09 0.18 18.81
C ASP A 198 -27.78 -1.33 18.71
N LEU A 199 -26.49 -1.65 18.58
CA LEU A 199 -25.89 -2.98 18.52
C LEU A 199 -24.95 -3.17 19.72
#